data_AF-A0A3M1SIH1-F1
#
_entry.id   AF-A0A3M1SIH1-F1
#
_cell.length_a   1.000
_cell.length_b   1.000
_cell.length_c   1.000
_cell.angle_alpha   90.00
_cell.angle_beta   90.00
_cell.angle_gamma   90.00
#
_symmetry.space_group_name_H-M   'P 1'
#
loop_
_entity.id
_entity.type
_entity.pdbx_description
1 polymer ?
#
loop_
_entity_poly.entity_id
_entity_poly.type
_entity_poly.pdbx_seq_one_letter_code
_entity_poly.pdbx_strand_id
1 'polypeptide(L)'
;WGATFVLWIFLAVSLWATLKGLGVEPVGPALLPRCVASAALATVAGFLILVLPGGLGVREAVLVALIAPYLETLPEMADRAELIACVTAAMLRLEWVAAEVVVSAALYVARPRSLDAETDSSACVPEGGASAVAKQGNGECVSQHAVSAKADGT
;
A
#
# COMPACT_ATOMS: atom_id res chain seq x y z
N TRP A 1 14.67 3.74 10.24
CA TRP A 1 15.74 4.59 9.66
C TRP A 1 16.39 3.96 8.44
N GLY A 2 17.06 2.81 8.54
CA GLY A 2 17.71 2.17 7.37
C GLY A 2 16.78 1.90 6.18
N ALA A 3 15.61 1.30 6.44
CA ALA A 3 14.60 1.06 5.40
C ALA A 3 14.11 2.36 4.72
N THR A 4 14.01 3.45 5.48
CA THR A 4 13.64 4.78 4.95
C THR A 4 14.70 5.31 3.99
N PHE A 5 15.99 5.18 4.32
CA PHE A 5 17.07 5.56 3.41
C PHE A 5 17.07 4.73 2.13
N VAL A 6 16.88 3.41 2.25
CA VAL A 6 16.79 2.51 1.09
C VAL A 6 15.62 2.92 0.19
N LEU A 7 14.45 3.23 0.77
CA LEU A 7 13.30 3.72 0.03
C LEU A 7 13.63 5.01 -0.73
N TRP A 8 14.24 6.01 -0.07
CA TRP A 8 14.64 7.27 -0.74
C TRP A 8 15.59 7.07 -1.91
N ILE A 9 16.55 6.14 -1.79
CA ILE A 9 17.44 5.79 -2.90
C ILE A 9 16.65 5.13 -4.03
N PHE A 10 15.75 4.20 -3.71
CA PHE A 10 14.93 3.51 -4.70
C PHE A 10 14.02 4.49 -5.47
N LEU A 11 13.44 5.46 -4.76
CA LEU A 11 12.65 6.55 -5.32
C LEU A 11 13.44 7.44 -6.27
N ALA A 12 14.69 7.74 -5.93
CA ALA A 12 15.57 8.52 -6.81
C ALA A 12 16.04 7.73 -8.03
N VAL A 13 16.28 6.42 -7.86
CA VAL A 13 16.65 5.51 -8.94
C VAL A 13 15.48 5.33 -9.91
N SER A 14 14.24 5.27 -9.44
CA SER A 14 13.07 5.18 -10.32
C SER A 14 12.94 6.44 -11.18
N LEU A 15 13.08 7.63 -10.58
CA LEU A 15 13.11 8.90 -11.32
C LEU A 15 14.26 8.93 -12.36
N TRP A 16 15.46 8.50 -11.97
CA TRP A 16 16.59 8.39 -12.90
C TRP A 16 16.31 7.43 -14.06
N ALA A 17 15.67 6.28 -13.79
CA ALA A 17 15.26 5.33 -14.80
C ALA A 17 14.17 5.90 -15.73
N THR A 18 13.23 6.70 -15.21
CA THR A 18 12.21 7.40 -16.01
C THR A 18 12.85 8.39 -16.99
N LEU A 19 13.80 9.23 -16.54
CA LEU A 19 14.52 10.16 -17.44
C LEU A 19 15.31 9.39 -18.50
N LYS A 20 15.96 8.28 -18.10
CA LYS A 20 16.69 7.43 -19.04
C LYS A 20 15.78 6.78 -20.08
N GLY A 21 14.59 6.32 -19.66
CA GLY A 21 13.59 5.74 -20.56
C GLY A 21 13.00 6.75 -21.55
N LEU A 22 12.99 8.03 -21.19
CA LEU A 22 12.60 9.14 -22.08
C LEU A 22 13.71 9.58 -23.04
N GLY A 23 14.89 8.96 -22.98
CA GLY A 23 16.01 9.26 -23.87
C GLY A 23 16.79 10.52 -23.51
N VAL A 24 16.71 10.98 -22.25
CA VAL A 24 17.48 12.14 -21.77
C VAL A 24 18.95 11.74 -21.57
N GLU A 25 19.79 11.85 -22.60
CA GLU A 25 21.24 11.67 -22.49
C GLU A 25 21.89 13.06 -22.25
N PRO A 26 22.78 13.27 -21.26
CA PRO A 26 23.53 12.29 -20.49
C PRO A 26 23.05 12.23 -19.03
N VAL A 27 22.13 11.31 -18.74
CA VAL A 27 21.78 10.91 -17.36
C VAL A 27 22.89 10.04 -16.73
N GLY A 28 24.07 10.63 -16.52
CA GLY A 28 25.16 9.99 -15.79
C GLY A 28 24.82 9.76 -14.31
N PRO A 29 25.56 8.90 -13.60
CA PRO A 29 25.35 8.65 -12.17
C PRO A 29 25.57 9.90 -11.29
N ALA A 30 26.25 10.93 -11.83
CA ALA A 30 26.39 12.23 -11.18
C ALA A 30 25.05 12.98 -10.99
N LEU A 31 23.99 12.58 -11.70
CA LEU A 31 22.66 13.17 -11.56
C LEU A 31 21.87 12.57 -10.39
N LEU A 32 22.26 11.40 -9.87
CA LEU A 32 21.56 10.72 -8.77
C LEU A 32 21.33 11.62 -7.54
N PRO A 33 22.31 12.39 -7.02
CA PRO A 33 22.08 13.27 -5.88
C PRO A 33 21.04 14.36 -6.17
N ARG A 34 20.99 14.88 -7.40
CA ARG A 34 19.95 15.83 -7.82
C ARG A 34 18.59 15.16 -7.92
N CYS A 35 18.51 13.95 -8.47
CA CYS A 35 17.26 13.18 -8.50
C CYS A 35 16.74 12.91 -7.09
N VAL A 36 17.61 12.54 -6.13
CA VAL A 36 17.26 12.37 -4.71
C VAL A 36 16.73 13.68 -4.13
N ALA A 37 17.44 14.79 -4.32
CA ALA A 37 17.04 16.09 -3.79
C ALA A 37 15.70 16.57 -4.37
N SER A 38 15.49 16.41 -5.67
CA SER A 38 14.24 16.78 -6.33
C SER A 38 13.07 15.90 -5.88
N ALA A 39 13.28 14.58 -5.78
CA ALA A 39 12.26 13.67 -5.29
C ALA A 39 11.89 13.96 -3.83
N ALA A 40 12.88 14.25 -2.98
CA ALA A 40 12.67 14.62 -1.58
C ALA A 40 11.90 15.95 -1.45
N LEU A 41 12.34 17.01 -2.15
CA LEU A 41 11.67 18.31 -2.14
C LEU A 41 10.24 18.21 -2.66
N ALA A 42 10.01 17.55 -3.78
CA ALA A 42 8.67 17.39 -4.35
C ALA A 42 7.75 16.61 -3.40
N THR A 43 8.28 15.59 -2.71
CA THR A 43 7.52 14.81 -1.72
C THR A 43 7.16 15.65 -0.51
N VAL A 44 8.12 16.38 0.08
CA VAL A 44 7.88 17.24 1.24
C VAL A 44 6.95 18.40 0.88
N ALA A 45 7.15 19.04 -0.27
CA ALA A 45 6.29 20.13 -0.74
C ALA A 45 4.84 19.68 -0.97
N GLY A 46 4.65 18.45 -1.48
CA GLY A 46 3.32 17.84 -1.60
C GLY A 46 2.59 17.65 -0.27
N PHE A 47 3.32 17.44 0.83
CA PHE A 47 2.74 17.35 2.18
C PHE A 47 2.50 18.70 2.84
N LEU A 48 3.28 19.73 2.50
CA LEU A 48 3.13 21.07 3.06
C LEU A 48 1.87 21.79 2.56
N ILE A 49 1.40 21.46 1.35
CA ILE A 49 0.19 22.05 0.77
C ILE A 49 -0.99 21.12 0.98
N LEU A 50 -1.67 21.28 2.12
CA LEU A 50 -2.83 20.49 2.57
C LEU A 50 -4.11 20.65 1.72
N VAL A 51 -4.07 21.46 0.66
CA VAL A 51 -5.26 21.93 -0.06
C VAL A 51 -5.86 20.87 -1.00
N LEU A 52 -5.09 19.87 -1.43
CA LEU A 52 -5.61 18.76 -2.25
C LEU A 52 -5.30 17.38 -1.61
N PRO A 53 -6.32 16.52 -1.39
CA PRO A 53 -6.09 15.17 -0.88
C PRO A 53 -5.18 14.40 -1.86
N GLY A 54 -4.03 13.95 -1.37
CA GLY A 54 -3.01 13.25 -2.15
C GLY A 54 -1.89 14.12 -2.75
N GLY A 55 -1.90 15.44 -2.51
CA GLY A 55 -0.86 16.34 -3.03
C GLY A 55 -0.82 16.39 -4.57
N LEU A 56 -1.95 16.10 -5.23
CA LEU A 56 -2.14 16.15 -6.68
C LEU A 56 -1.90 17.58 -7.19
N GLY A 57 -1.04 17.73 -8.19
CA GLY A 57 -0.70 19.01 -8.83
C GLY A 57 0.49 19.72 -8.21
N VAL A 58 0.61 19.75 -6.88
CA VAL A 58 1.72 20.45 -6.20
C VAL A 58 3.04 19.73 -6.40
N ARG A 59 3.03 18.41 -6.20
CA ARG A 59 4.24 17.60 -6.33
C ARG A 59 4.77 17.62 -7.76
N GLU A 60 3.86 17.57 -8.72
CA GLU A 60 4.14 17.63 -10.15
C GLU A 60 4.68 19.00 -10.52
N ALA A 61 4.06 20.09 -10.08
CA ALA A 61 4.54 21.45 -10.32
C ALA A 61 5.95 21.66 -9.74
N VAL A 62 6.22 21.18 -8.53
CA VAL A 62 7.54 21.29 -7.90
C VAL A 62 8.56 20.45 -8.66
N LEU A 63 8.22 19.22 -9.07
CA LEU A 63 9.14 18.39 -9.83
C LEU A 63 9.43 19.00 -11.21
N VAL A 64 8.41 19.54 -11.88
CA VAL A 64 8.58 20.29 -13.14
C VAL A 64 9.49 21.49 -12.94
N ALA A 65 9.26 22.29 -11.91
CA ALA A 65 10.08 23.46 -11.61
C ALA A 65 11.56 23.11 -11.31
N LEU A 66 11.84 21.89 -10.84
CA LEU A 66 13.20 21.42 -10.56
C LEU A 66 13.86 20.75 -11.76
N ILE A 67 13.09 20.10 -12.63
CA ILE A 67 13.60 19.34 -13.79
C ILE A 67 13.67 20.20 -15.07
N ALA A 68 12.68 21.07 -15.31
CA ALA A 68 12.64 21.95 -16.47
C ALA A 68 13.93 22.77 -16.69
N PRO A 69 14.49 23.49 -15.69
CA PRO A 69 15.73 24.24 -15.89
C PRO A 69 16.93 23.34 -16.18
N TYR A 70 16.91 22.08 -15.76
CA TYR A 70 17.95 21.13 -16.14
C TYR A 70 17.81 20.68 -17.60
N LEU A 71 16.59 20.42 -18.06
CA LEU A 71 16.33 20.05 -19.45
C LEU A 71 16.59 21.20 -20.44
N GLU A 72 16.38 22.45 -20.02
CA GLU A 72 16.74 23.64 -20.81
C GLU A 72 18.25 23.77 -21.05
N THR A 73 19.09 23.24 -20.14
CA THR A 73 20.54 23.21 -20.35
C THR A 73 20.98 22.18 -21.41
N LEU A 74 20.07 21.29 -21.84
CA LEU A 74 20.33 20.31 -22.88
C LEU A 74 19.83 20.85 -24.23
N PRO A 75 20.73 21.12 -25.20
CA PRO A 75 20.37 21.78 -26.46
C PRO A 75 19.39 20.96 -27.32
N GLU A 76 19.37 19.63 -27.18
CA GLU A 76 18.45 18.75 -27.93
C GLU A 76 17.01 18.79 -27.39
N MET A 77 16.82 19.23 -26.15
CA MET A 77 15.53 19.13 -25.45
C MET A 77 14.97 20.47 -24.98
N ALA A 78 15.69 21.58 -25.21
CA ALA A 78 15.28 22.92 -24.78
C ALA A 78 13.87 23.31 -25.26
N ASP A 79 13.54 23.03 -26.53
CA ASP A 79 12.22 23.36 -27.10
C ASP A 79 11.06 22.54 -26.49
N ARG A 80 11.36 21.42 -25.82
CA ARG A 80 10.35 20.50 -25.25
C ARG A 80 10.55 20.26 -23.76
N ALA A 81 11.39 21.04 -23.09
CA ALA A 81 11.83 20.83 -21.72
C ALA A 81 10.66 20.74 -20.74
N GLU A 82 9.70 21.68 -20.84
CA GLU A 82 8.52 21.72 -19.97
C GLU A 82 7.59 20.51 -20.19
N LEU A 83 7.40 20.09 -21.45
CA LEU A 83 6.57 18.93 -21.78
C LEU A 83 7.20 17.64 -21.25
N ILE A 84 8.50 17.47 -21.42
CA ILE A 84 9.25 16.30 -20.92
C ILE A 84 9.25 16.29 -19.39
N ALA A 85 9.41 17.43 -18.73
CA ALA A 85 9.32 17.55 -17.28
C ALA A 85 7.92 17.14 -16.78
N CYS A 86 6.86 17.60 -17.44
CA CYS A 86 5.48 17.22 -17.12
C CYS A 86 5.25 15.71 -17.30
N VAL A 87 5.69 15.14 -18.42
CA VAL A 87 5.56 13.70 -18.70
C VAL A 87 6.34 12.88 -17.68
N THR A 88 7.56 13.31 -17.33
CA THR A 88 8.38 12.66 -16.30
C THR A 88 7.68 12.67 -14.95
N ALA A 89 7.10 13.81 -14.56
CA ALA A 89 6.35 13.94 -13.31
C ALA A 89 5.11 13.04 -13.27
N ALA A 90 4.37 12.96 -14.38
CA ALA A 90 3.20 12.09 -14.50
C ALA A 90 3.59 10.60 -14.44
N MET A 91 4.66 10.20 -15.14
CA MET A 91 5.18 8.82 -15.12
C MET A 91 5.63 8.39 -13.74
N LEU A 92 6.32 9.27 -13.00
CA LEU A 92 6.74 8.98 -11.63
C LEU A 92 5.54 8.73 -10.70
N ARG A 93 4.42 9.43 -10.93
CA ARG A 93 3.16 9.19 -10.19
C ARG A 93 2.54 7.85 -10.56
N LEU A 94 2.52 7.51 -11.85
CA LEU A 94 2.04 6.20 -12.31
C LEU A 94 2.85 5.07 -11.72
N GLU A 95 4.18 5.21 -11.62
CA GLU A 95 5.04 4.22 -10.95
C GLU A 95 4.67 4.03 -9.48
N TRP A 96 4.43 5.13 -8.74
CA TRP A 96 4.05 5.03 -7.32
C TRP A 96 2.69 4.38 -7.13
N VAL A 97 1.69 4.83 -7.88
CA VAL A 97 0.34 4.26 -7.78
C VAL A 97 0.35 2.79 -8.22
N ALA A 98 1.09 2.46 -9.28
CA ALA A 98 1.27 1.08 -9.71
C ALA A 98 1.92 0.23 -8.61
N ALA A 99 2.96 0.74 -7.94
CA ALA A 99 3.60 0.04 -6.83
C ALA A 99 2.62 -0.19 -5.67
N GLU A 100 1.82 0.82 -5.30
CA GLU A 100 0.81 0.70 -4.25
C GLU A 100 -0.27 -0.34 -4.62
N VAL A 101 -0.76 -0.29 -5.86
CA VAL A 101 -1.77 -1.24 -6.36
C VAL A 101 -1.22 -2.66 -6.40
N VAL A 102 0.00 -2.86 -6.88
CA VAL A 102 0.65 -4.18 -6.94
C VAL A 102 0.87 -4.74 -5.55
N VAL A 103 1.38 -3.95 -4.61
CA VAL A 103 1.59 -4.39 -3.22
C VAL A 103 0.26 -4.68 -2.53
N SER A 104 -0.75 -3.82 -2.73
CA SER A 104 -2.08 -4.02 -2.15
C SER A 104 -2.76 -5.26 -2.72
N ALA A 105 -2.66 -5.49 -4.04
CA ALA A 105 -3.18 -6.69 -4.68
C ALA A 105 -2.47 -7.96 -4.19
N ALA A 106 -1.13 -7.92 -4.07
CA ALA A 106 -0.36 -9.04 -3.55
C ALA A 106 -0.76 -9.36 -2.11
N LEU A 107 -0.90 -8.35 -1.23
CA LEU A 107 -1.34 -8.53 0.15
C LEU A 107 -2.80 -9.00 0.25
N TYR A 108 -3.68 -8.53 -0.64
CA TYR A 108 -5.07 -8.95 -0.68
C TYR A 108 -5.19 -10.43 -1.05
N VAL A 109 -4.43 -10.89 -2.05
CA VAL A 109 -4.40 -12.30 -2.48
C VAL A 109 -3.68 -13.20 -1.47
N ALA A 110 -2.63 -12.69 -0.82
CA ALA A 110 -1.82 -13.46 0.12
C ALA A 110 -2.41 -13.55 1.55
N ARG A 111 -3.59 -12.98 1.83
CA ARG A 111 -4.19 -13.01 3.18
C ARG A 111 -4.51 -14.46 3.63
N PRO A 112 -3.91 -14.96 4.72
CA PRO A 112 -4.28 -16.23 5.32
C PRO A 112 -5.66 -16.12 5.98
N ARG A 113 -6.57 -17.09 5.70
CA ARG A 113 -7.94 -17.18 6.26
C ARG A 113 -8.02 -17.48 7.76
N SER A 114 -6.91 -17.40 8.51
CA SER A 114 -6.83 -17.88 9.89
C SER A 114 -7.38 -16.92 10.95
N LEU A 115 -7.93 -15.75 10.57
CA LEU A 115 -8.54 -14.80 11.51
C LEU A 115 -10.03 -15.04 11.79
N ASP A 116 -10.68 -15.97 11.06
CA ASP A 116 -12.12 -16.24 11.21
C ASP A 116 -12.44 -17.21 12.37
N ALA A 117 -11.42 -17.79 13.03
CA ALA A 117 -11.62 -18.81 14.06
C ALA A 117 -11.88 -18.26 15.48
N GLU A 118 -11.68 -16.96 15.74
CA GLU A 118 -11.76 -16.42 17.11
C GLU A 118 -13.11 -15.74 17.44
N THR A 119 -13.99 -15.52 16.43
CA THR A 119 -15.31 -14.89 16.66
C THR A 119 -16.38 -15.89 17.11
N ASP A 120 -16.20 -17.20 16.92
CA ASP A 120 -17.15 -18.22 17.37
C ASP A 120 -17.02 -18.57 18.87
N SER A 121 -15.92 -18.21 19.53
CA SER A 121 -15.72 -18.57 20.95
C SER A 121 -16.36 -17.59 21.94
N SER A 122 -16.83 -16.41 21.49
CA SER A 122 -17.42 -15.40 22.40
C SER A 122 -18.95 -15.48 22.50
N ALA A 123 -19.62 -16.38 21.77
CA ALA A 123 -21.08 -16.55 21.81
C ALA A 123 -21.60 -17.46 22.94
N CYS A 124 -20.71 -18.05 23.76
CA CYS A 124 -21.11 -18.78 24.98
C CYS A 124 -20.70 -18.02 26.25
N VAL A 125 -21.32 -16.87 26.50
CA VAL A 125 -21.46 -16.33 27.86
C VAL A 125 -22.93 -16.46 28.25
N PRO A 126 -23.31 -17.38 29.16
CA PRO A 126 -24.67 -17.42 29.67
C PRO A 126 -24.90 -16.21 30.59
N GLU A 127 -25.75 -15.27 30.17
CA GLU A 127 -26.41 -14.33 31.08
C GLU A 127 -27.43 -15.09 31.93
N GLY A 128 -27.23 -15.13 33.24
CA GLY A 128 -28.16 -15.80 34.14
C GLY A 128 -27.83 -15.62 35.62
N GLY A 129 -27.96 -14.39 36.12
CA GLY A 129 -27.91 -14.09 37.55
C GLY A 129 -29.26 -14.28 38.26
N ALA A 130 -29.34 -15.34 39.06
CA ALA A 130 -30.12 -15.52 40.30
C ALA A 130 -31.67 -15.39 40.30
N SER A 131 -32.35 -16.52 40.56
CA SER A 131 -33.37 -16.59 41.61
C SER A 131 -33.54 -18.02 42.14
N ALA A 132 -33.56 -18.14 43.47
CA ALA A 132 -33.64 -19.39 44.21
C ALA A 132 -35.05 -20.00 44.19
N VAL A 133 -35.18 -21.30 43.89
CA VAL A 133 -36.29 -22.13 44.40
C VAL A 133 -35.77 -23.54 44.68
N ALA A 134 -35.85 -23.94 45.95
CA ALA A 134 -35.63 -25.30 46.41
C ALA A 134 -36.73 -26.25 45.93
N LYS A 135 -36.37 -27.40 45.34
CA LYS A 135 -37.17 -28.63 45.44
C LYS A 135 -36.37 -29.91 45.10
N GLN A 136 -35.98 -30.59 46.17
CA GLN A 136 -35.94 -32.04 46.42
C GLN A 136 -36.39 -33.02 45.30
N GLY A 137 -35.58 -34.06 45.06
CA GLY A 137 -35.96 -35.31 44.37
C GLY A 137 -34.84 -35.84 43.47
N ASN A 138 -33.90 -36.65 43.95
CA ASN A 138 -33.89 -38.12 43.83
C ASN A 138 -34.23 -38.65 42.42
N GLY A 139 -33.26 -39.26 41.74
CA GLY A 139 -33.53 -40.12 40.58
C GLY A 139 -32.55 -39.97 39.43
N GLU A 140 -31.54 -40.85 39.43
CA GLU A 140 -31.10 -41.62 38.25
C GLU A 140 -30.36 -40.91 37.09
N CYS A 141 -29.05 -41.22 37.02
CA CYS A 141 -28.31 -41.34 35.76
C CYS A 141 -28.99 -42.37 34.86
N VAL A 142 -29.50 -41.96 33.70
CA VAL A 142 -29.85 -42.89 32.62
C VAL A 142 -29.22 -42.41 31.31
N SER A 143 -28.24 -43.20 30.88
CA SER A 143 -27.73 -43.28 29.51
C SER A 143 -28.84 -43.68 28.55
N GLN A 144 -28.94 -43.03 27.39
CA GLN A 144 -29.51 -43.53 26.11
C GLN A 144 -29.63 -42.32 25.15
N HIS A 145 -29.25 -42.34 23.86
CA HIS A 145 -29.21 -43.41 22.88
C HIS A 145 -28.15 -43.07 21.82
N ALA A 146 -27.16 -43.95 21.64
CA ALA A 146 -26.47 -44.14 20.38
C ALA A 146 -27.14 -45.33 19.68
N VAL A 147 -27.93 -45.09 18.64
CA VAL A 147 -28.29 -46.11 17.64
C VAL A 147 -28.37 -45.41 16.29
N SER A 148 -27.22 -45.35 15.60
CA SER A 148 -27.16 -45.03 14.18
C SER A 148 -27.59 -46.28 13.41
N ALA A 149 -28.68 -46.13 12.67
CA ALA A 149 -29.25 -47.14 11.80
C ALA A 149 -28.26 -47.51 10.69
N LYS A 150 -27.89 -48.80 10.62
CA LYS A 150 -27.24 -49.39 9.46
C LYS A 150 -28.33 -50.06 8.61
N ALA A 151 -28.60 -49.46 7.47
CA ALA A 151 -29.45 -50.02 6.42
C ALA A 151 -28.64 -51.02 5.57
N ASP A 152 -29.00 -52.30 5.70
CA ASP A 152 -28.91 -53.36 4.68
C ASP A 152 -30.37 -53.84 4.59
N GLY A 153 -31.03 -54.03 3.44
CA GLY A 153 -30.59 -54.51 2.15
C GLY A 153 -31.61 -55.59 1.76
N THR A 154 -32.13 -55.49 0.54
CA THR A 154 -32.97 -56.47 -0.21
C THR A 154 -34.38 -56.77 0.27
#